data_AF-A0A4Z2EJ16-F1
#
_entry.id   AF-A0A4Z2EJ16-F1
#
_cell.length_a   1.000
_cell.length_b   1.000
_cell.length_c   1.000
_cell.angle_alpha   90.00
_cell.angle_beta   90.00
_cell.angle_gamma   90.00
#
_symmetry.space_group_name_H-M   'P 1'
#
loop_
_entity.id
_entity.type
_entity.pdbx_description
1 polymer ?
#
loop_
_entity_poly.entity_id
_entity_poly.type
_entity_poly.pdbx_seq_one_letter_code
_entity_poly.pdbx_strand_id
1 'polypeptide(L)'
;MPPLRSILLVGEGNFSFSASVSRSESDSSITATCPQSREEALRHEGAAGNIETITDSGGTVLFEVDCTRLGECASLRGCVFDRVVFNFPHCGRKSGVKKNRELLKHFFLR
;
A
#
# COMPACT_ATOMS: atom_id res chain seq x y z
N MET A 1 -6.06 15.63 22.13
CA MET A 1 -6.08 14.30 21.48
C MET A 1 -4.65 13.96 21.08
N PRO A 2 -4.18 12.72 21.28
CA PRO A 2 -2.89 12.30 20.72
C PRO A 2 -2.93 12.43 19.18
N PRO A 3 -1.78 12.67 18.52
CA PRO A 3 -1.73 12.72 17.07
C PRO A 3 -2.14 11.36 16.48
N LEU A 4 -2.89 11.40 15.37
CA LEU A 4 -3.25 10.21 14.61
C LEU A 4 -1.97 9.51 14.15
N ARG A 5 -1.93 8.18 14.28
CA ARG A 5 -0.80 7.39 13.77
C ARG A 5 -0.87 7.33 12.25
N SER A 6 0.26 7.45 11.59
CA SER A 6 0.37 7.42 10.14
C SER A 6 0.84 6.04 9.66
N ILE A 7 0.09 5.44 8.75
CA ILE A 7 0.36 4.09 8.24
C ILE A 7 0.48 4.13 6.73
N LEU A 8 1.63 3.69 6.22
CA LEU A 8 1.84 3.45 4.80
C LEU A 8 1.66 1.97 4.50
N LEU A 9 0.75 1.62 3.60
CA LEU A 9 0.61 0.26 3.07
C LEU A 9 1.15 0.22 1.66
N VAL A 10 2.13 -0.64 1.39
CA VAL A 10 2.80 -0.75 0.10
C VAL A 10 2.53 -2.10 -0.55
N GLY A 11 2.24 -2.09 -1.86
CA GLY A 11 2.02 -3.31 -2.64
C GLY A 11 0.60 -3.86 -2.57
N GLU A 12 -0.40 -2.98 -2.43
CA GLU A 12 -1.80 -3.40 -2.44
C GLU A 12 -2.20 -4.07 -3.77
N GLY A 13 -3.07 -5.08 -3.66
CA GLY A 13 -3.75 -5.69 -4.80
C GLY A 13 -5.12 -5.05 -5.03
N ASN A 14 -6.16 -5.64 -4.42
CA ASN A 14 -7.53 -5.13 -4.48
C ASN A 14 -7.91 -4.22 -3.30
N PHE A 15 -6.94 -3.74 -2.51
CA PHE A 15 -7.13 -2.85 -1.36
C PHE A 15 -7.93 -3.39 -0.16
N SER A 16 -8.29 -4.69 -0.16
CA SER A 16 -9.13 -5.27 0.90
C SER A 16 -8.48 -5.20 2.29
N PHE A 17 -7.16 -5.39 2.37
CA PHE A 17 -6.42 -5.28 3.63
C PHE A 17 -6.47 -3.84 4.15
N SER A 18 -6.12 -2.83 3.34
CA SER A 18 -6.20 -1.42 3.74
C SER A 18 -7.61 -0.99 4.15
N ALA A 19 -8.65 -1.46 3.45
CA ALA A 19 -10.05 -1.19 3.81
C ALA A 19 -10.49 -1.85 5.13
N SER A 20 -9.86 -2.97 5.51
CA SER A 20 -10.05 -3.56 6.84
C SER A 20 -9.32 -2.73 7.91
N VAL A 21 -8.08 -2.32 7.64
CA VAL A 21 -7.29 -1.51 8.59
C VAL A 21 -7.98 -0.18 8.86
N SER A 22 -8.49 0.50 7.83
CA SER A 22 -9.17 1.81 7.95
C SER A 22 -10.40 1.78 8.85
N ARG A 23 -11.11 0.65 8.90
CA ARG A 23 -12.26 0.47 9.78
C ARG A 23 -11.89 0.07 11.21
N SER A 24 -10.73 -0.56 11.39
CA SER A 24 -10.30 -1.11 12.68
C SER A 24 -9.44 -0.16 13.53
N GLU A 25 -8.63 0.70 12.90
CA GLU A 25 -7.74 1.61 13.59
C GLU A 25 -8.24 3.06 13.46
N SER A 26 -9.25 3.41 14.26
CA SER A 26 -9.92 4.73 14.25
C SER A 26 -9.00 5.92 14.53
N ASP A 27 -7.86 5.68 15.17
CA ASP A 27 -6.84 6.70 15.50
C ASP A 27 -5.68 6.70 14.49
N SER A 28 -5.89 6.20 13.27
CA SER A 28 -4.85 6.13 12.24
C SER A 28 -5.26 6.76 10.91
N SER A 29 -4.32 7.47 10.29
CA SER A 29 -4.39 7.92 8.91
C SER A 29 -3.65 6.93 8.02
N ILE A 30 -4.32 6.48 6.96
CA ILE A 30 -3.82 5.45 6.06
C ILE A 30 -3.47 6.05 4.71
N THR A 31 -2.29 5.68 4.19
CA THR A 31 -1.92 5.85 2.80
C THR A 31 -1.68 4.47 2.19
N ALA A 32 -2.59 4.02 1.32
CA ALA A 32 -2.50 2.74 0.64
C ALA A 32 -1.95 2.91 -0.78
N THR A 33 -0.98 2.09 -1.18
CA THR A 33 -0.30 2.25 -2.46
C THR A 33 -0.20 0.94 -3.25
N CYS A 34 -0.34 1.04 -4.57
CA CYS A 34 -0.15 -0.08 -5.49
C CYS A 34 0.71 0.33 -6.71
N PRO A 35 1.43 -0.61 -7.34
CA PRO A 35 2.20 -0.33 -8.55
C PRO A 35 1.35 -0.19 -9.82
N GLN A 36 0.10 -0.68 -9.82
CA GLN A 36 -0.82 -0.64 -10.96
C GLN A 36 -1.39 0.77 -11.19
N SER A 37 -1.85 1.05 -12.42
CA SER A 37 -2.70 2.21 -12.68
C SER A 37 -4.06 2.05 -11.99
N ARG A 38 -4.81 3.15 -11.87
CA ARG A 38 -6.17 3.13 -11.30
C ARG A 38 -7.09 2.19 -12.08
N GLU A 39 -7.06 2.27 -13.40
CA GLU A 39 -7.87 1.44 -14.30
C GLU A 39 -7.53 -0.03 -14.12
N GLU A 40 -6.24 -0.35 -14.01
CA GLU A 40 -5.78 -1.72 -13.81
C GLU A 40 -6.18 -2.28 -12.46
N ALA A 41 -6.01 -1.49 -11.40
CA ALA A 41 -6.37 -1.87 -10.04
C ALA A 41 -7.87 -2.15 -9.89
N LEU A 42 -8.71 -1.33 -10.53
CA LEU A 42 -10.17 -1.48 -10.52
C LEU A 42 -10.67 -2.74 -11.24
N ARG A 43 -9.82 -3.43 -12.03
CA ARG A 43 -10.16 -4.74 -12.60
C ARG A 43 -10.18 -5.86 -11.56
N HIS A 44 -9.56 -5.67 -10.41
CA HIS A 44 -9.60 -6.66 -9.33
C HIS A 44 -10.96 -6.65 -8.62
N GLU A 45 -11.48 -7.84 -8.35
CA GLU A 45 -12.74 -8.01 -7.64
C GLU A 45 -12.72 -7.28 -6.29
N GLY A 46 -13.77 -6.48 -6.05
CA GLY A 46 -13.95 -5.69 -4.83
C GLY A 46 -13.09 -4.43 -4.72
N ALA A 47 -12.16 -4.16 -5.65
CA ALA A 47 -11.24 -3.03 -5.54
C ALA A 47 -11.95 -1.68 -5.42
N ALA A 48 -12.99 -1.44 -6.23
CA ALA A 48 -13.74 -0.18 -6.19
C ALA A 48 -14.34 0.11 -4.80
N GLY A 49 -15.05 -0.86 -4.21
CA GLY A 49 -15.65 -0.69 -2.88
C GLY A 49 -14.63 -0.62 -1.75
N ASN A 50 -13.49 -1.33 -1.88
CA ASN A 50 -12.40 -1.22 -0.91
C ASN A 50 -11.73 0.16 -0.96
N ILE A 51 -11.50 0.70 -2.16
CA ILE A 51 -10.95 2.06 -2.34
C ILE A 51 -11.91 3.09 -1.74
N GLU A 52 -13.21 2.98 -2.03
CA GLU A 52 -14.25 3.85 -1.45
C GLU A 52 -14.23 3.80 0.08
N THR A 53 -14.17 2.60 0.66
CA THR A 53 -14.07 2.41 2.13
C THR A 53 -12.87 3.14 2.72
N ILE A 54 -11.72 3.08 2.05
CA ILE A 54 -10.49 3.76 2.51
C ILE A 54 -10.67 5.28 2.44
N THR A 55 -11.18 5.80 1.31
CA THR A 55 -11.36 7.24 1.13
C THR A 55 -12.42 7.84 2.06
N ASP A 56 -13.53 7.12 2.29
CA ASP A 56 -14.59 7.54 3.21
C ASP A 56 -14.12 7.56 4.66
N SER A 57 -13.14 6.73 5.00
CA SER A 57 -12.46 6.74 6.30
C SER A 57 -11.40 7.86 6.41
N GLY A 58 -11.25 8.71 5.41
CA GLY A 58 -10.22 9.77 5.35
C GLY A 58 -8.84 9.29 4.92
N GLY A 59 -8.71 8.03 4.47
CA GLY A 59 -7.48 7.48 3.93
C GLY A 59 -7.18 7.94 2.50
N THR A 60 -5.91 7.84 2.12
CA THR A 60 -5.42 8.16 0.78
C THR A 60 -5.08 6.89 0.00
N VAL A 61 -5.46 6.83 -1.27
CA VAL A 61 -5.05 5.77 -2.20
C VAL A 61 -4.18 6.35 -3.29
N LEU A 62 -2.97 5.80 -3.47
CA LEU A 62 -2.01 6.20 -4.50
C LEU A 62 -1.75 5.04 -5.47
N PHE A 63 -1.85 5.34 -6.76
CA PHE A 63 -1.59 4.39 -7.85
C PHE A 63 -0.18 4.61 -8.41
N GLU A 64 0.31 3.64 -9.19
CA GLU A 64 1.60 3.71 -9.88
C GLU A 64 2.80 3.97 -8.94
N VAL A 65 2.71 3.47 -7.71
CA VAL A 65 3.78 3.60 -6.71
C VAL A 65 4.64 2.33 -6.71
N ASP A 66 5.86 2.45 -7.22
CA ASP A 66 6.89 1.42 -7.08
C ASP A 66 7.48 1.46 -5.66
N CYS A 67 7.25 0.40 -4.90
CA CYS A 67 7.75 0.26 -3.53
C CYS A 67 9.30 0.28 -3.43
N THR A 68 10.02 0.00 -4.50
CA THR A 68 11.50 0.10 -4.54
C THR A 68 12.00 1.52 -4.82
N ARG A 69 11.07 2.45 -5.12
CA ARG A 69 11.35 3.83 -5.53
C ARG A 69 10.45 4.85 -4.79
N LEU A 70 10.09 4.57 -3.53
CA LEU A 70 9.15 5.41 -2.76
C LEU A 70 9.54 6.90 -2.70
N GLY A 71 10.84 7.23 -2.64
CA GLY A 71 11.31 8.63 -2.62
C GLY A 71 11.05 9.42 -3.91
N GLU A 72 10.71 8.73 -4.99
CA GLU A 72 10.35 9.32 -6.28
C GLU A 72 8.86 9.68 -6.35
N CYS A 73 8.02 9.06 -5.52
CA CYS A 73 6.62 9.44 -5.37
C CYS A 73 6.51 10.79 -4.67
N ALA A 74 6.10 11.82 -5.40
CA ALA A 74 6.02 13.19 -4.89
C ALA A 74 5.13 13.29 -3.64
N SER A 75 4.01 12.55 -3.60
CA SER A 75 3.07 12.53 -2.47
C SER A 75 3.61 11.85 -1.21
N LEU A 76 4.70 11.07 -1.31
CA LEU A 76 5.34 10.40 -0.18
C LEU A 76 6.66 11.05 0.23
N ARG A 77 7.17 11.99 -0.58
CA ARG A 77 8.48 12.59 -0.35
C ARG A 77 8.47 13.46 0.90
N GLY A 78 9.36 13.15 1.84
CA GLY A 78 9.48 13.86 3.11
C GLY A 78 8.42 13.47 4.14
N CYS A 79 7.50 12.56 3.80
CA CYS A 79 6.59 11.98 4.76
C CYS A 79 7.32 10.99 5.68
N VAL A 80 6.97 11.01 6.96
CA VAL A 80 7.40 10.02 7.94
C VAL A 80 6.15 9.26 8.38
N PHE A 81 6.29 7.94 8.51
CA PHE A 81 5.19 7.06 8.90
C PHE A 81 5.53 6.36 10.21
N ASP A 82 4.55 6.26 11.11
CA ASP A 82 4.67 5.49 12.35
C ASP A 82 4.75 3.98 12.08
N ARG A 83 4.09 3.53 11.00
CA ARG A 83 4.10 2.14 10.56
C ARG A 83 4.15 2.05 9.04
N VAL A 84 4.97 1.14 8.53
CA VAL A 84 4.96 0.73 7.12
C VAL A 84 4.58 -0.75 7.03
N VAL A 85 3.52 -1.07 6.31
CA VAL A 85 3.06 -2.43 6.06
C VAL A 85 3.36 -2.80 4.62
N PHE A 86 4.17 -3.83 4.41
CA PHE A 86 4.49 -4.33 3.08
C PHE A 86 3.63 -5.56 2.76
N ASN A 87 2.65 -5.37 1.87
CA ASN A 87 1.83 -6.43 1.31
C ASN A 87 2.62 -7.18 0.23
N PHE A 88 3.29 -8.24 0.67
CA PHE A 88 4.16 -9.05 -0.17
C PHE A 88 3.40 -9.67 -1.36
N PRO A 89 3.87 -9.51 -2.60
CA PRO A 89 3.18 -10.05 -3.75
C PRO A 89 3.22 -11.58 -3.75
N HIS A 90 2.11 -12.19 -4.16
CA HIS A 90 2.05 -13.62 -4.39
C HIS A 90 2.56 -13.97 -5.80
N CYS A 91 3.82 -14.38 -5.91
CA CYS A 91 4.48 -14.60 -7.20
C CYS A 91 4.29 -15.99 -7.85
N GLY A 92 3.30 -16.78 -7.44
CA GLY A 92 3.05 -18.13 -7.99
C GLY A 92 4.16 -19.18 -7.70
N ARG A 93 3.99 -20.43 -8.18
CA ARG A 93 4.81 -21.61 -7.80
C ARG A 93 6.33 -21.45 -8.02
N LYS A 94 7.11 -22.25 -7.25
CA LYS A 94 8.56 -22.60 -7.24
C LYS A 94 9.60 -21.47 -7.40
N SER A 95 9.34 -20.40 -8.13
CA SER A 95 10.25 -19.25 -8.34
C SER A 95 9.95 -18.04 -7.45
N GLY A 96 8.82 -18.04 -6.73
CA GLY A 96 8.39 -16.91 -5.90
C GLY A 96 9.40 -16.48 -4.83
N VAL A 97 10.09 -17.43 -4.18
CA VAL A 97 11.08 -17.10 -3.13
C VAL A 97 12.26 -16.30 -3.68
N LYS A 98 12.79 -16.68 -4.87
CA LYS A 98 13.92 -15.95 -5.47
C LYS A 98 13.50 -14.53 -5.86
N LYS A 99 12.33 -14.36 -6.47
CA LYS A 99 11.77 -13.05 -6.84
C LYS A 99 11.52 -12.17 -5.61
N ASN A 100 10.94 -12.73 -4.57
CA ASN A 100 10.64 -12.04 -3.31
C ASN A 100 11.93 -11.59 -2.60
N ARG A 101 12.98 -12.42 -2.61
CA ARG A 101 14.28 -12.03 -2.08
C ARG A 101 14.90 -10.86 -2.85
N GLU A 102 14.78 -10.86 -4.17
CA GLU A 102 15.30 -9.77 -4.99
C GLU A 102 14.53 -8.47 -4.76
N LEU A 103 13.20 -8.55 -4.67
CA LEU A 103 12.34 -7.42 -4.31
C LEU A 103 12.76 -6.78 -2.97
N LEU A 104 13.06 -7.59 -1.94
CA LEU A 104 13.50 -7.07 -0.65
C LEU A 104 14.85 -6.37 -0.71
N LYS A 105 15.80 -6.89 -1.50
CA LYS A 105 17.09 -6.21 -1.68
C LYS A 105 16.87 -4.82 -2.26
N HIS A 106 16.03 -4.71 -3.28
CA HIS A 106 15.71 -3.42 -3.88
C HIS A 106 14.91 -2.49 -2.96
N PHE A 107 14.08 -3.06 -2.08
CA PHE A 107 13.30 -2.28 -1.12
C PHE A 107 14.15 -1.72 0.04
N PHE A 108 15.07 -2.51 0.60
CA PHE A 108 15.81 -2.14 1.81
C PHE A 108 17.25 -1.68 1.59
N LEU A 109 17.95 -2.21 0.57
CA LEU A 109 19.41 -2.11 0.44
C LEU A 109 19.84 -1.19 -0.72
N ARG A 110 19.01 -0.20 -1.06
CA ARG A 110 19.31 0.75 -2.14
C ARG A 110 20.58 1.54 -1.86
#